data_AF-A0A368KEA9-F1
#
_entry.id   AF-A0A368KEA9-F1
#
_cell.length_a   1.000
_cell.length_b   1.000
_cell.length_c   1.000
_cell.angle_alpha   90.00
_cell.angle_beta   90.00
_cell.angle_gamma   90.00
#
_symmetry.space_group_name_H-M   'P 1'
#
loop_
_entity.id
_entity.type
_entity.pdbx_description
1 polymer ?
#
loop_
_entity_poly.entity_id
_entity_poly.type
_entity_poly.pdbx_seq_one_letter_code
_entity_poly.pdbx_strand_id
1 'polypeptide(L)'
;MPLHRPSAMLAPLLAIALAVLGATPARAQVLGPVQGLPNLQVPGTNLPGVVPAQPLRNVDDLLRGPLAITRKLQVELLLRRESRRVDVDPRGAPILRGEFLAMGLSEAQRDAVQALGFAVDRETPADATLGLDFVVLSDTRGRRTASAMRALQQAAPAATFTYQHLYLPAGTGEPARAATSAAPSSNAPAQRVGLIDGGVDPADPALAHARIEQHGCRTANPSKHGTAVAARLVAGDPDTLYAADLWCGDAVGGATSNLVDALAWMARERVAVVNISLVGPDNPVLARAVQAMIARGHVLVSAVGNDGPAAPPLYPAAYPDVIGVGGVDAHDRVLPESGSGDQVDFCASGVVGSGRDALRGTSFAAPIVARKAAQLLDAPREGAAAQVQQHLIGEARRPGTAGRDPRCGYGLLSP
;
A
#
# COMPACT_ATOMS: atom_id res chain seq x y z
N MET A 1 40.95 -65.40 9.85
CA MET A 1 39.74 -66.24 9.68
C MET A 1 38.79 -65.53 8.73
N PRO A 2 38.21 -66.24 7.74
CA PRO A 2 37.66 -65.63 6.53
C PRO A 2 36.13 -65.48 6.52
N LEU A 3 35.68 -64.75 5.49
CA LEU A 3 34.35 -64.50 4.95
C LEU A 3 33.38 -65.71 4.93
N HIS A 4 32.06 -65.48 5.07
CA HIS A 4 31.01 -65.81 4.08
C HIS A 4 29.57 -65.59 4.60
N ARG A 5 28.76 -64.83 3.84
CA ARG A 5 27.31 -65.07 3.63
C ARG A 5 27.16 -66.24 2.61
N PRO A 6 25.97 -66.69 2.16
CA PRO A 6 24.56 -66.61 2.60
C PRO A 6 23.91 -68.02 2.64
N SER A 7 22.60 -68.15 2.92
CA SER A 7 21.73 -69.19 2.32
C SER A 7 20.25 -68.88 2.57
N ALA A 8 19.53 -68.60 1.48
CA ALA A 8 18.09 -68.79 1.37
C ALA A 8 17.83 -70.26 0.98
N MET A 9 16.69 -70.85 1.36
CA MET A 9 15.78 -71.53 0.41
C MET A 9 14.67 -72.37 1.09
N LEU A 10 13.49 -72.23 0.48
CA LEU A 10 12.41 -73.20 0.23
C LEU A 10 11.36 -73.58 1.32
N ALA A 11 10.11 -73.25 0.96
CA ALA A 11 8.82 -73.79 1.42
C ALA A 11 8.61 -75.26 1.01
N PRO A 12 7.53 -75.95 1.47
CA PRO A 12 6.33 -76.05 0.61
C PRO A 12 4.93 -76.20 1.32
N LEU A 13 3.91 -75.61 0.67
CA LEU A 13 2.58 -76.14 0.25
C LEU A 13 1.65 -76.98 1.19
N LEU A 14 0.43 -76.44 1.42
CA LEU A 14 -0.91 -76.91 0.93
C LEU A 14 -2.03 -77.22 1.96
N ALA A 15 -3.25 -76.78 1.57
CA ALA A 15 -4.62 -77.27 1.86
C ALA A 15 -5.40 -76.59 3.00
N ILE A 16 -6.22 -75.56 2.71
CA ILE A 16 -7.66 -75.57 2.30
C ILE A 16 -8.64 -75.84 3.46
N ALA A 17 -9.45 -74.84 3.84
CA ALA A 17 -10.91 -74.97 3.98
C ALA A 17 -11.61 -73.60 4.13
N LEU A 18 -12.75 -73.52 3.44
CA LEU A 18 -13.63 -72.40 3.12
C LEU A 18 -14.62 -72.10 4.26
N ALA A 19 -14.97 -70.83 4.50
CA ALA A 19 -16.35 -70.40 4.79
C ALA A 19 -16.51 -68.87 4.69
N VAL A 20 -17.25 -68.44 3.67
CA VAL A 20 -17.73 -67.08 3.42
C VAL A 20 -19.02 -66.87 4.21
N LEU A 21 -19.15 -65.76 4.94
CA LEU A 21 -20.44 -65.15 5.29
C LEU A 21 -20.26 -63.62 5.38
N GLY A 22 -21.20 -62.92 4.75
CA GLY A 22 -21.03 -61.60 4.17
C GLY A 22 -20.85 -60.43 5.14
N ALA A 23 -20.10 -59.43 4.67
CA ALA A 23 -20.14 -58.06 5.17
C ALA A 23 -20.51 -57.13 4.02
N THR A 24 -21.68 -56.52 4.12
CA THR A 24 -22.15 -55.42 3.27
C THR A 24 -21.42 -54.12 3.63
N PRO A 25 -21.28 -53.15 2.69
CA PRO A 25 -20.60 -51.89 2.99
C PRO A 25 -21.50 -51.00 3.86
N ALA A 26 -21.02 -50.63 5.05
CA ALA A 26 -21.68 -49.65 5.90
C ALA A 26 -21.67 -48.27 5.21
N ARG A 27 -22.86 -47.76 4.91
CA ARG A 27 -23.07 -46.38 4.47
C ARG A 27 -22.81 -45.44 5.65
N ALA A 28 -21.98 -44.43 5.44
CA ALA A 28 -21.85 -43.29 6.34
C ALA A 28 -23.21 -42.58 6.43
N GLN A 29 -23.85 -42.66 7.59
CA GLN A 29 -25.05 -41.90 7.92
C GLN A 29 -24.63 -40.58 8.56
N VAL A 30 -25.05 -39.49 7.91
CA VAL A 30 -25.02 -38.12 8.41
C VAL A 30 -25.87 -38.06 9.68
N LEU A 31 -25.24 -37.79 10.83
CA LEU A 31 -25.94 -37.47 12.08
C LEU A 31 -26.42 -36.02 12.01
N GLY A 32 -27.73 -35.85 12.26
CA GLY A 32 -28.44 -34.58 12.32
C GLY A 32 -28.09 -33.72 13.55
N PRO A 33 -28.87 -32.65 13.79
CA PRO A 33 -28.47 -31.54 14.65
C PRO A 33 -28.32 -31.98 16.11
N VAL A 34 -27.13 -31.71 16.67
CA VAL A 34 -26.83 -31.96 18.09
C VAL A 34 -27.65 -30.99 18.93
N GLN A 35 -28.48 -31.57 19.79
CA GLN A 35 -29.28 -30.90 20.81
C GLN A 35 -28.37 -30.19 21.83
N GLY A 36 -28.84 -29.03 22.32
CA GLY A 36 -28.10 -28.16 23.24
C GLY A 36 -27.68 -28.86 24.53
N LEU A 37 -26.42 -28.64 24.91
CA LEU A 37 -25.91 -28.95 26.23
C LEU A 37 -26.25 -27.81 27.20
N PRO A 38 -26.57 -28.11 28.48
CA PRO A 38 -26.98 -27.10 29.46
C PRO A 38 -25.82 -26.18 29.87
N ASN A 39 -26.17 -24.92 30.10
CA ASN A 39 -25.30 -23.83 30.56
C ASN A 39 -24.42 -24.21 31.76
N LEU A 40 -23.11 -24.24 31.56
CA LEU A 40 -22.13 -24.06 32.63
C LEU A 40 -21.72 -22.58 32.66
N GLN A 41 -22.24 -21.81 33.62
CA GLN A 41 -21.87 -20.41 33.82
C GLN A 41 -20.54 -20.34 34.59
N VAL A 42 -19.49 -19.89 33.91
CA VAL A 42 -18.24 -19.42 34.54
C VAL A 42 -18.35 -17.89 34.67
N PRO A 43 -18.26 -17.29 35.87
CA PRO A 43 -18.38 -15.85 36.02
C PRO A 43 -17.11 -15.12 35.54
N GLY A 44 -17.23 -14.11 34.69
CA GLY A 44 -16.27 -12.99 34.68
C GLY A 44 -15.45 -12.67 33.41
N THR A 45 -15.76 -13.21 32.23
CA THR A 45 -15.10 -12.75 30.98
C THR A 45 -16.12 -12.43 29.90
N ASN A 46 -16.41 -11.13 29.72
CA ASN A 46 -17.12 -10.64 28.54
C ASN A 46 -16.17 -10.69 27.34
N LEU A 47 -16.09 -11.85 26.68
CA LEU A 47 -15.58 -11.93 25.31
C LEU A 47 -16.57 -11.18 24.39
N PRO A 48 -16.11 -10.31 23.48
CA PRO A 48 -17.00 -9.67 22.52
C PRO A 48 -17.71 -10.77 21.71
N GLY A 49 -19.03 -10.68 21.65
CA GLY A 49 -19.88 -11.68 21.01
C GLY A 49 -19.39 -12.00 19.61
N VAL A 50 -19.20 -13.29 19.33
CA VAL A 50 -18.93 -13.80 17.98
C VAL A 50 -20.12 -13.40 17.12
N VAL A 51 -19.91 -12.40 16.26
CA VAL A 51 -20.83 -12.10 15.16
C VAL A 51 -20.94 -13.39 14.33
N PRO A 52 -22.15 -13.87 13.98
CA PRO A 52 -22.27 -15.12 13.24
C PRO A 52 -21.53 -14.99 11.92
N ALA A 53 -20.40 -15.68 11.78
CA ALA A 53 -19.73 -15.80 10.50
C ALA A 53 -20.62 -16.66 9.61
N GLN A 54 -21.29 -16.03 8.64
CA GLN A 54 -21.95 -16.80 7.59
C GLN A 54 -20.87 -17.59 6.85
N PRO A 55 -21.10 -18.87 6.53
CA PRO A 55 -20.14 -19.65 5.76
C PRO A 55 -20.00 -19.03 4.37
N LEU A 56 -18.78 -18.64 4.00
CA LEU A 56 -18.45 -18.09 2.69
C LEU A 56 -18.79 -19.13 1.62
N ARG A 57 -19.68 -18.80 0.67
CA ARG A 57 -20.13 -19.73 -0.37
C ARG A 57 -19.44 -19.48 -1.72
N ASN A 58 -18.94 -18.28 -1.97
CA ASN A 58 -18.14 -17.95 -3.17
C ASN A 58 -17.20 -16.73 -2.98
N VAL A 59 -16.40 -16.42 -4.00
CA VAL A 59 -15.45 -15.30 -4.03
C VAL A 59 -16.16 -13.93 -4.08
N ASP A 60 -17.40 -13.87 -4.56
CA ASP A 60 -18.19 -12.62 -4.60
C ASP A 60 -18.68 -12.21 -3.20
N ASP A 61 -18.79 -13.15 -2.25
CA ASP A 61 -19.10 -12.86 -0.85
C ASP A 61 -17.96 -12.09 -0.14
N LEU A 62 -16.70 -12.26 -0.59
CA LEU A 62 -15.55 -11.47 -0.14
C LEU A 62 -15.61 -10.01 -0.63
N LEU A 63 -16.30 -9.75 -1.74
CA LEU A 63 -16.46 -8.42 -2.32
C LEU A 63 -17.59 -7.60 -1.67
N ARG A 64 -18.43 -8.22 -0.83
CA ARG A 64 -19.60 -7.61 -0.20
C ARG A 64 -19.52 -7.48 1.32
N GLY A 65 -18.49 -8.05 1.95
CA GLY A 65 -18.25 -7.92 3.38
C GLY A 65 -17.40 -6.69 3.73
N PRO A 66 -17.55 -6.11 4.93
CA PRO A 66 -16.72 -5.00 5.43
C PRO A 66 -15.28 -5.43 5.81
N LEU A 67 -14.80 -6.53 5.24
CA LEU A 67 -13.43 -7.00 5.39
C LEU A 67 -12.57 -6.21 4.40
N ALA A 68 -11.64 -5.43 4.94
CA ALA A 68 -10.62 -4.76 4.15
C ALA A 68 -9.93 -5.80 3.24
N ILE A 69 -9.96 -5.58 1.93
CA ILE A 69 -9.13 -6.33 0.98
C ILE A 69 -7.67 -6.09 1.37
N THR A 70 -7.05 -7.06 2.05
CA THR A 70 -5.62 -7.00 2.38
C THR A 70 -4.79 -6.76 1.13
N ARG A 71 -3.63 -6.08 1.24
CA ARG A 71 -2.76 -5.86 0.08
C ARG A 71 -2.38 -7.19 -0.60
N LYS A 72 -2.22 -8.26 0.17
CA LYS A 72 -2.00 -9.62 -0.37
C LYS A 72 -3.11 -10.03 -1.36
N LEU A 73 -4.37 -9.84 -1.00
CA LEU A 73 -5.50 -10.14 -1.89
C LEU A 73 -5.53 -9.20 -3.12
N GLN A 74 -5.20 -7.91 -2.94
CA GLN A 74 -5.07 -6.97 -4.07
C GLN A 74 -4.00 -7.45 -5.07
N VAL A 75 -2.84 -7.87 -4.57
CA VAL A 75 -1.75 -8.42 -5.40
C VAL A 75 -2.18 -9.70 -6.11
N GLU A 76 -2.84 -10.64 -5.41
CA GLU A 76 -3.34 -11.87 -6.02
C GLU A 76 -4.36 -11.60 -7.13
N LEU A 77 -5.27 -10.64 -6.93
CA LEU A 77 -6.24 -10.23 -7.95
C LEU A 77 -5.57 -9.56 -9.15
N LEU A 78 -4.60 -8.68 -8.89
CA LEU A 78 -3.85 -7.98 -9.93
C LEU A 78 -3.06 -8.99 -10.79
N LEU A 79 -2.36 -9.93 -10.16
CA LEU A 79 -1.62 -10.99 -10.87
C LEU A 79 -2.53 -11.88 -11.71
N ARG A 80 -3.73 -12.19 -11.23
CA ARG A 80 -4.70 -13.01 -11.99
C ARG A 80 -5.23 -12.26 -13.21
N ARG A 81 -5.61 -10.99 -13.04
CA ARG A 81 -6.23 -10.18 -14.10
C ARG A 81 -5.21 -9.68 -15.12
N GLU A 82 -4.04 -9.29 -14.66
CA GLU A 82 -3.01 -8.58 -15.43
C GLU A 82 -1.71 -9.40 -15.57
N SER A 83 -1.80 -10.73 -15.57
CA SER A 83 -0.64 -11.66 -15.60
C SER A 83 0.38 -11.39 -16.73
N ARG A 84 -0.06 -10.77 -17.83
CA ARG A 84 0.80 -10.39 -18.97
C ARG A 84 1.65 -9.15 -18.68
N ARG A 85 1.22 -8.30 -17.75
CA ARG A 85 1.83 -6.99 -17.43
C ARG A 85 2.43 -6.97 -16.03
N VAL A 86 1.96 -7.83 -15.14
CA VAL A 86 2.35 -7.85 -13.73
C VAL A 86 3.04 -9.17 -13.40
N ASP A 87 4.09 -9.06 -12.59
CA ASP A 87 4.79 -10.18 -11.96
C ASP A 87 5.04 -9.86 -10.47
N VAL A 88 5.77 -10.71 -9.77
CA VAL A 88 6.26 -10.42 -8.41
C VAL A 88 7.77 -10.46 -8.30
N ASP A 89 8.30 -9.63 -7.39
CA ASP A 89 9.69 -9.73 -6.94
C ASP A 89 9.90 -11.00 -6.07
N PRO A 90 11.15 -11.35 -5.72
CA PRO A 90 11.43 -12.50 -4.85
C PRO A 90 10.80 -12.44 -3.44
N ARG A 91 10.33 -11.26 -3.00
CA ARG A 91 9.63 -11.03 -1.72
C ARG A 91 8.11 -11.03 -1.88
N GLY A 92 7.59 -11.25 -3.09
CA GLY A 92 6.16 -11.28 -3.40
C GLY A 92 5.53 -9.91 -3.63
N ALA A 93 6.32 -8.84 -3.77
CA ALA A 93 5.81 -7.51 -4.08
C ALA A 93 5.47 -7.38 -5.57
N PRO A 94 4.36 -6.71 -5.94
CA PRO A 94 3.95 -6.57 -7.33
C PRO A 94 4.91 -5.66 -8.10
N ILE A 95 5.24 -6.06 -9.33
CA ILE A 95 6.15 -5.35 -10.23
C ILE A 95 5.60 -5.35 -11.66
N LEU A 96 6.01 -4.38 -12.48
CA LEU A 96 5.81 -4.46 -13.92
C LEU A 96 6.69 -5.58 -14.50
N ARG A 97 6.07 -6.45 -15.30
CA ARG A 97 6.72 -7.60 -15.91
C ARG A 97 7.73 -7.12 -16.96
N GLY A 98 9.00 -7.49 -16.77
CA GLY A 98 10.06 -7.19 -17.73
C GLY A 98 10.60 -5.76 -17.65
N GLU A 99 10.11 -4.94 -16.71
CA GLU A 99 10.59 -3.58 -16.51
C GLU A 99 11.43 -3.44 -15.24
N PHE A 100 12.52 -2.70 -15.36
CA PHE A 100 13.51 -2.49 -14.31
C PHE A 100 13.90 -1.02 -14.24
N LEU A 101 14.45 -0.62 -13.10
CA LEU A 101 15.06 0.68 -12.91
C LEU A 101 16.55 0.51 -12.71
N ALA A 102 17.33 1.41 -13.31
CA ALA A 102 18.77 1.45 -13.15
C ALA A 102 19.25 2.86 -12.81
N MET A 103 20.22 2.96 -11.90
CA MET A 103 20.91 4.19 -11.54
C MET A 103 22.42 4.02 -11.66
N GLY A 104 23.12 5.05 -12.14
CA GLY A 104 24.57 5.05 -12.27
C GLY A 104 25.08 4.16 -13.41
N LEU A 105 24.34 4.07 -14.52
CA LEU A 105 24.81 3.39 -15.73
C LEU A 105 25.72 4.31 -16.55
N SER A 106 27.00 3.94 -16.64
CA SER A 106 27.91 4.54 -17.63
C SER A 106 27.47 4.21 -19.07
N GLU A 107 27.91 5.00 -20.03
CA GLU A 107 27.60 4.80 -21.46
C GLU A 107 27.99 3.38 -21.93
N ALA A 108 29.20 2.92 -21.62
CA ALA A 108 29.64 1.56 -21.95
C ALA A 108 28.77 0.45 -21.30
N GLN A 109 28.25 0.69 -20.10
CA GLN A 109 27.33 -0.23 -19.44
C GLN A 109 25.92 -0.19 -20.05
N ARG A 110 25.46 0.97 -20.53
CA ARG A 110 24.21 1.08 -21.31
C ARG A 110 24.31 0.25 -22.57
N ASP A 111 25.41 0.36 -23.31
CA ASP A 111 25.65 -0.45 -24.50
C ASP A 111 25.64 -1.95 -24.18
N ALA A 112 26.26 -2.35 -23.06
CA ALA A 112 26.29 -3.73 -22.62
C ALA A 112 24.90 -4.29 -22.29
N VAL A 113 24.05 -3.53 -21.57
CA VAL A 113 22.67 -3.99 -21.29
C VAL A 113 21.81 -4.00 -22.55
N GLN A 114 22.00 -3.05 -23.46
CA GLN A 114 21.32 -3.04 -24.76
C GLN A 114 21.71 -4.25 -25.63
N ALA A 115 22.99 -4.62 -25.66
CA ALA A 115 23.45 -5.83 -26.35
C ALA A 115 22.83 -7.12 -25.76
N LEU A 116 22.45 -7.11 -24.48
CA LEU A 116 21.69 -8.19 -23.85
C LEU A 116 20.19 -8.16 -24.17
N GLY A 117 19.71 -7.20 -24.95
CA GLY A 117 18.31 -7.08 -25.34
C GLY A 117 17.43 -6.32 -24.35
N PHE A 118 18.00 -5.46 -23.52
CA PHE A 118 17.23 -4.50 -22.74
C PHE A 118 17.10 -3.19 -23.52
N ALA A 119 15.87 -2.79 -23.82
CA ALA A 119 15.59 -1.45 -24.30
C ALA A 119 15.76 -0.46 -23.15
N VAL A 120 16.41 0.67 -23.41
CA VAL A 120 16.48 1.79 -22.47
C VAL A 120 15.35 2.73 -22.84
N ASP A 121 14.30 2.75 -22.04
CA ASP A 121 13.18 3.66 -22.25
C ASP A 121 13.58 5.07 -21.77
N ARG A 122 13.07 6.06 -22.50
CA ARG A 122 13.42 7.50 -22.47
C ARG A 122 14.05 7.96 -21.15
N GLU A 123 15.27 8.49 -21.23
CA GLU A 123 15.89 9.25 -20.14
C GLU A 123 14.97 10.42 -19.79
N THR A 124 14.34 10.36 -18.61
CA THR A 124 13.72 11.56 -18.05
C THR A 124 14.87 12.46 -17.59
N PRO A 125 15.01 13.68 -18.12
CA PRO A 125 16.11 14.57 -17.76
C PRO A 125 16.23 14.72 -16.24
N ALA A 126 17.46 14.73 -15.70
CA ALA A 126 17.70 14.72 -14.25
C ALA A 126 17.03 15.93 -13.54
N ASP A 127 16.94 17.08 -14.21
CA ASP A 127 16.22 18.27 -13.75
C ASP A 127 14.70 18.03 -13.64
N ALA A 128 14.15 17.12 -14.45
CA ALA A 128 12.76 16.69 -14.39
C ALA A 128 12.49 15.57 -13.37
N THR A 129 13.51 15.01 -12.70
CA THR A 129 13.42 13.89 -11.74
C THR A 129 14.07 14.18 -10.38
N LEU A 130 14.04 15.42 -9.89
CA LEU A 130 14.65 15.80 -8.60
C LEU A 130 16.18 15.64 -8.55
N GLY A 131 16.86 15.71 -9.69
CA GLY A 131 18.29 15.45 -9.83
C GLY A 131 18.64 13.96 -9.86
N LEU A 132 17.66 13.08 -10.04
CA LEU A 132 17.89 11.63 -10.07
C LEU A 132 18.16 11.16 -11.49
N ASP A 133 19.40 10.74 -11.73
CA ASP A 133 19.77 10.02 -12.94
C ASP A 133 19.37 8.54 -12.78
N PHE A 134 18.18 8.20 -13.28
CA PHE A 134 17.73 6.83 -13.41
C PHE A 134 17.10 6.60 -14.78
N VAL A 135 17.18 5.36 -15.24
CA VAL A 135 16.54 4.92 -16.50
C VAL A 135 15.60 3.75 -16.26
N VAL A 136 14.59 3.65 -17.10
CA VAL A 136 13.71 2.49 -17.18
C VAL A 136 14.28 1.54 -18.22
N LEU A 137 14.40 0.26 -17.87
CA LEU A 137 14.89 -0.79 -18.76
C LEU A 137 13.80 -1.82 -19.01
N SER A 138 13.59 -2.17 -20.28
CA SER A 138 12.57 -3.12 -20.70
C SER A 138 13.21 -4.35 -21.36
N ASP A 139 12.96 -5.55 -20.83
CA ASP A 139 13.48 -6.81 -21.39
C ASP A 139 12.72 -7.23 -22.64
N THR A 140 13.31 -6.99 -23.81
CA THR A 140 12.71 -7.34 -25.11
C THR A 140 12.76 -8.85 -25.40
N ARG A 141 13.50 -9.64 -24.60
CA ARG A 141 13.63 -11.08 -24.81
C ARG A 141 12.65 -11.90 -23.96
N GLY A 142 11.81 -11.24 -23.15
CA GLY A 142 10.76 -11.89 -22.36
C GLY A 142 11.30 -12.93 -21.37
N ARG A 143 12.48 -12.67 -20.76
CA ARG A 143 13.04 -13.59 -19.78
C ARG A 143 12.18 -13.60 -18.53
N ARG A 144 12.35 -14.65 -17.72
CA ARG A 144 11.85 -14.64 -16.34
C ARG A 144 12.51 -13.51 -15.56
N THR A 145 11.73 -12.80 -14.75
CA THR A 145 12.14 -11.59 -14.03
C THR A 145 13.44 -11.76 -13.22
N ALA A 146 13.59 -12.87 -12.49
CA ALA A 146 14.82 -13.17 -11.76
C ALA A 146 16.04 -13.40 -12.68
N SER A 147 15.85 -13.98 -13.87
CA SER A 147 16.93 -14.18 -14.84
C SER A 147 17.32 -12.87 -15.53
N ALA A 148 16.36 -12.01 -15.84
CA ALA A 148 16.62 -10.67 -16.38
C ALA A 148 17.43 -9.82 -15.39
N MET A 149 17.01 -9.77 -14.11
CA MET A 149 17.74 -9.03 -13.06
C MET A 149 19.20 -9.51 -12.92
N ARG A 150 19.43 -10.82 -12.92
CA ARG A 150 20.81 -11.36 -12.88
C ARG A 150 21.64 -10.94 -14.08
N ALA A 151 21.06 -10.93 -15.28
CA ALA A 151 21.76 -10.50 -16.49
C ALA A 151 22.16 -9.02 -16.43
N LEU A 152 21.26 -8.15 -15.94
CA LEU A 152 21.54 -6.73 -15.71
C LEU A 152 22.71 -6.53 -14.72
N GLN A 153 22.63 -7.18 -13.57
CA GLN A 153 23.66 -7.09 -12.52
C GLN A 153 25.04 -7.60 -12.97
N GLN A 154 25.08 -8.63 -13.82
CA GLN A 154 26.33 -9.15 -14.39
C GLN A 154 26.93 -8.20 -15.43
N ALA A 155 26.09 -7.55 -16.24
CA ALA A 155 26.54 -6.64 -17.29
C ALA A 155 27.07 -5.30 -16.75
N ALA A 156 26.51 -4.83 -15.64
CA ALA A 156 26.87 -3.55 -15.03
C ALA A 156 26.94 -3.66 -13.50
N PRO A 157 27.97 -4.32 -12.95
CA PRO A 157 28.05 -4.62 -11.50
C PRO A 157 28.19 -3.39 -10.61
N ALA A 158 28.61 -2.25 -11.16
CA ALA A 158 28.70 -0.98 -10.44
C ALA A 158 27.39 -0.17 -10.44
N ALA A 159 26.43 -0.53 -11.30
CA ALA A 159 25.14 0.15 -11.36
C ALA A 159 24.19 -0.43 -10.30
N THR A 160 23.26 0.41 -9.83
CA THR A 160 22.19 -0.05 -8.94
C THR A 160 20.98 -0.42 -9.79
N PHE A 161 20.50 -1.66 -9.66
CA PHE A 161 19.28 -2.13 -10.31
C PHE A 161 18.20 -2.42 -9.28
N THR A 162 16.96 -2.12 -9.63
CA THR A 162 15.77 -2.53 -8.87
C THR A 162 14.60 -2.81 -9.80
N TYR A 163 13.54 -3.42 -9.28
CA TYR A 163 12.32 -3.66 -10.05
C TYR A 163 11.47 -2.39 -10.14
N GLN A 164 10.66 -2.33 -11.20
CA GLN A 164 9.59 -1.35 -11.32
C GLN A 164 8.41 -1.78 -10.44
N HIS A 165 8.48 -1.49 -9.14
CA HIS A 165 7.47 -1.88 -8.17
C HIS A 165 6.18 -1.09 -8.37
N LEU A 166 5.05 -1.75 -8.11
CA LEU A 166 3.70 -1.17 -8.10
C LEU A 166 3.29 -0.86 -6.66
N TYR A 167 3.04 0.42 -6.38
CA TYR A 167 2.46 0.89 -5.13
C TYR A 167 0.94 0.85 -5.23
N LEU A 168 0.28 0.34 -4.20
CA LEU A 168 -1.16 0.11 -4.19
C LEU A 168 -1.84 1.08 -3.21
N PRO A 169 -3.12 1.42 -3.40
CA PRO A 169 -3.85 2.29 -2.47
C PRO A 169 -3.83 1.74 -1.04
N ALA A 170 -3.57 2.61 -0.07
CA ALA A 170 -3.53 2.28 1.35
C ALA A 170 -4.92 2.25 2.01
N GLY A 171 -5.98 2.06 1.23
CA GLY A 171 -7.39 2.05 1.64
C GLY A 171 -8.17 0.99 0.88
N THR A 172 -9.29 0.54 1.43
CA THR A 172 -10.16 -0.46 0.79
C THR A 172 -11.56 0.09 0.61
N GLY A 173 -12.14 -0.18 -0.56
CA GLY A 173 -13.51 0.18 -0.89
C GLY A 173 -13.60 1.49 -1.67
N GLU A 174 -14.51 1.50 -2.64
CA GLU A 174 -14.89 2.69 -3.40
C GLU A 174 -16.04 3.39 -2.67
N PRO A 175 -15.93 4.66 -2.26
CA PRO A 175 -17.01 5.33 -1.56
C PRO A 175 -18.30 5.34 -2.38
N ALA A 176 -19.43 5.11 -1.73
CA ALA A 176 -20.74 5.33 -2.33
C ALA A 176 -21.03 6.84 -2.35
N ARG A 177 -20.49 7.53 -3.38
CA ARG A 177 -20.37 9.00 -3.48
C ARG A 177 -19.52 9.58 -2.34
N ALA A 178 -18.72 10.61 -2.61
CA ALA A 178 -18.23 11.45 -1.52
C ALA A 178 -19.47 12.16 -0.94
N ALA A 179 -20.08 11.57 0.08
CA ALA A 179 -21.19 12.18 0.80
C ALA A 179 -20.62 13.27 1.71
N THR A 180 -20.12 14.33 1.10
CA THR A 180 -19.61 15.50 1.78
C THR A 180 -20.33 16.70 1.20
N SER A 181 -21.23 17.28 2.00
CA SER A 181 -21.65 18.65 1.77
C SER A 181 -20.41 19.53 1.77
N ALA A 182 -20.33 20.51 0.86
CA ALA A 182 -19.28 21.53 0.90
C ALA A 182 -19.22 22.10 2.33
N ALA A 183 -18.10 21.88 3.03
CA ALA A 183 -17.85 22.62 4.25
C ALA A 183 -17.73 24.11 3.85
N PRO A 184 -18.25 25.04 4.66
CA PRO A 184 -18.11 26.46 4.36
C PRO A 184 -16.63 26.80 4.23
N SER A 185 -16.29 27.65 3.26
CA SER A 185 -14.92 28.14 3.08
C SER A 185 -14.40 28.72 4.39
N SER A 186 -13.25 28.27 4.87
CA SER A 186 -12.60 28.93 5.99
C SER A 186 -11.99 30.26 5.54
N ASN A 187 -11.75 31.17 6.49
CA ASN A 187 -10.98 32.40 6.26
C ASN A 187 -9.46 32.16 6.30
N ALA A 188 -9.01 30.90 6.27
CA ALA A 188 -7.59 30.58 6.28
C ALA A 188 -6.93 31.02 4.96
N PRO A 189 -5.65 31.43 5.00
CA PRO A 189 -4.90 31.67 3.77
C PRO A 189 -4.81 30.37 2.95
N ALA A 190 -5.05 30.48 1.65
CA ALA A 190 -5.00 29.34 0.74
C ALA A 190 -3.60 28.71 0.72
N GLN A 191 -3.55 27.40 0.96
CA GLN A 191 -2.31 26.62 0.98
C GLN A 191 -2.05 25.91 -0.34
N ARG A 192 -0.81 25.47 -0.54
CA ARG A 192 -0.41 24.60 -1.67
C ARG A 192 -0.21 23.19 -1.15
N VAL A 193 -1.18 22.31 -1.41
CA VAL A 193 -1.19 20.92 -0.94
C VAL A 193 -1.12 19.95 -2.10
N GLY A 194 -0.36 18.88 -1.93
CA GLY A 194 -0.18 17.82 -2.93
C GLY A 194 -0.89 16.55 -2.52
N LEU A 195 -1.45 15.85 -3.51
CA LEU A 195 -2.02 14.52 -3.38
C LEU A 195 -1.45 13.62 -4.47
N ILE A 196 -0.89 12.48 -4.06
CA ILE A 196 -0.51 11.40 -4.96
C ILE A 196 -1.44 10.20 -4.68
N ASP A 197 -2.32 9.90 -5.64
CA ASP A 197 -3.38 8.88 -5.53
C ASP A 197 -3.82 8.40 -6.93
N GLY A 198 -5.07 7.94 -7.09
CA GLY A 198 -5.71 7.59 -8.37
C GLY A 198 -6.53 8.71 -8.99
N GLY A 199 -6.09 9.97 -8.89
CA GLY A 199 -6.80 11.13 -9.46
C GLY A 199 -8.01 11.62 -8.64
N VAL A 200 -8.51 12.79 -9.01
CA VAL A 200 -9.50 13.57 -8.24
C VAL A 200 -10.57 14.13 -9.17
N ASP A 201 -11.84 13.97 -8.81
CA ASP A 201 -12.97 14.57 -9.54
C ASP A 201 -13.13 16.04 -9.13
N PRO A 202 -12.78 17.01 -9.99
CA PRO A 202 -12.87 18.43 -9.64
C PRO A 202 -14.31 18.94 -9.56
N ALA A 203 -15.29 18.18 -10.06
CA ALA A 203 -16.70 18.54 -9.97
C ALA A 203 -17.35 18.09 -8.64
N ASP A 204 -16.61 17.40 -7.76
CA ASP A 204 -17.14 16.96 -6.48
C ASP A 204 -17.50 18.18 -5.60
N PRO A 205 -18.72 18.23 -5.02
CA PRO A 205 -19.14 19.35 -4.18
C PRO A 205 -18.21 19.63 -2.99
N ALA A 206 -17.51 18.63 -2.46
CA ALA A 206 -16.57 18.81 -1.36
C ALA A 206 -15.32 19.60 -1.75
N LEU A 207 -15.07 19.75 -3.05
CA LEU A 207 -13.92 20.45 -3.62
C LEU A 207 -14.31 21.78 -4.28
N ALA A 208 -15.56 22.23 -4.13
CA ALA A 208 -16.10 23.41 -4.81
C ALA A 208 -15.33 24.72 -4.57
N HIS A 209 -14.56 24.80 -3.48
CA HIS A 209 -13.75 25.96 -3.13
C HIS A 209 -12.28 25.82 -3.52
N ALA A 210 -11.79 24.59 -3.73
CA ALA A 210 -10.39 24.33 -4.02
C ALA A 210 -10.08 24.54 -5.51
N ARG A 211 -8.89 25.06 -5.81
CA ARG A 211 -8.34 25.07 -7.17
C ARG A 211 -7.58 23.77 -7.41
N ILE A 212 -7.90 23.04 -8.47
CA ILE A 212 -7.30 21.72 -8.74
C ILE A 212 -6.39 21.79 -9.96
N GLU A 213 -5.13 21.42 -9.76
CA GLU A 213 -4.13 21.18 -10.80
C GLU A 213 -3.91 19.68 -10.91
N GLN A 214 -3.97 19.12 -12.13
CA GLN A 214 -3.86 17.66 -12.35
C GLN A 214 -2.60 17.29 -13.11
N HIS A 215 -2.00 16.15 -12.77
CA HIS A 215 -0.81 15.61 -13.43
C HIS A 215 -0.88 14.09 -13.60
N GLY A 216 -0.10 13.58 -14.56
CA GLY A 216 0.07 12.14 -14.84
C GLY A 216 -0.70 11.65 -16.06
N CYS A 217 -1.93 12.14 -16.27
CA CYS A 217 -2.84 11.59 -17.28
C CYS A 217 -3.14 12.58 -18.40
N ARG A 218 -3.20 12.07 -19.64
CA ARG A 218 -3.71 12.85 -20.79
C ARG A 218 -5.21 13.06 -20.72
N THR A 219 -5.93 12.06 -20.21
CA THR A 219 -7.38 12.08 -20.01
C THR A 219 -7.62 11.78 -18.54
N ALA A 220 -8.32 12.68 -17.85
CA ALA A 220 -8.66 12.48 -16.44
C ALA A 220 -9.58 11.27 -16.27
N ASN A 221 -9.25 10.39 -15.33
CA ASN A 221 -10.15 9.33 -14.88
C ASN A 221 -10.12 9.24 -13.35
N PRO A 222 -10.86 10.13 -12.67
CA PRO A 222 -10.74 10.29 -11.25
C PRO A 222 -11.26 9.07 -10.48
N SER A 223 -10.47 8.60 -9.52
CA SER A 223 -10.91 7.60 -8.56
C SER A 223 -11.76 8.23 -7.45
N LYS A 224 -12.71 7.44 -6.92
CA LYS A 224 -13.47 7.87 -5.75
C LYS A 224 -12.60 7.90 -4.50
N HIS A 225 -11.61 7.01 -4.41
CA HIS A 225 -10.63 7.02 -3.32
C HIS A 225 -9.86 8.34 -3.28
N GLY A 226 -9.22 8.73 -4.39
CA GLY A 226 -8.47 9.98 -4.48
C GLY A 226 -9.34 11.21 -4.24
N THR A 227 -10.58 11.21 -4.74
CA THR A 227 -11.56 12.29 -4.47
C THR A 227 -11.92 12.39 -2.99
N ALA A 228 -12.15 11.27 -2.30
CA ALA A 228 -12.44 11.26 -0.87
C ALA A 228 -11.25 11.67 0.01
N VAL A 229 -10.02 11.31 -0.40
CA VAL A 229 -8.78 11.76 0.25
C VAL A 229 -8.59 13.27 0.04
N ALA A 230 -8.78 13.76 -1.19
CA ALA A 230 -8.72 15.18 -1.53
C ALA A 230 -9.71 16.01 -0.69
N ALA A 231 -10.95 15.54 -0.56
CA ALA A 231 -11.97 16.21 0.24
C ALA A 231 -11.55 16.39 1.71
N ARG A 232 -10.86 15.41 2.30
CA ARG A 232 -10.32 15.53 3.67
C ARG A 232 -9.09 16.43 3.75
N LEU A 233 -8.27 16.45 2.70
CA LEU A 233 -7.06 17.26 2.64
C LEU A 233 -7.41 18.76 2.58
N VAL A 234 -8.33 19.15 1.69
CA VAL A 234 -8.74 20.55 1.55
C VAL A 234 -9.81 20.95 2.57
N ALA A 235 -10.65 20.01 3.01
CA ALA A 235 -11.71 20.22 4.01
C ALA A 235 -12.58 21.48 3.81
N GLY A 236 -12.85 21.85 2.56
CA GLY A 236 -13.63 23.04 2.18
C GLY A 236 -12.84 24.34 2.03
N ASP A 237 -11.53 24.33 2.27
CA ASP A 237 -10.69 25.51 2.12
C ASP A 237 -10.42 25.87 0.65
N PRO A 238 -10.11 27.15 0.36
CA PRO A 238 -9.78 27.61 -0.98
C PRO A 238 -8.35 27.25 -1.43
N ASP A 239 -7.83 26.11 -0.95
CA ASP A 239 -6.46 25.65 -1.24
C ASP A 239 -6.25 25.39 -2.74
N THR A 240 -5.00 25.49 -3.18
CA THR A 240 -4.60 24.89 -4.46
C THR A 240 -4.15 23.46 -4.23
N LEU A 241 -4.96 22.51 -4.70
CA LEU A 241 -4.69 21.08 -4.67
C LEU A 241 -3.98 20.65 -5.95
N TYR A 242 -2.75 20.16 -5.80
CA TYR A 242 -1.98 19.50 -6.84
C TYR A 242 -2.25 18.00 -6.75
N ALA A 243 -2.97 17.42 -7.71
CA ALA A 243 -3.39 16.03 -7.71
C ALA A 243 -2.70 15.23 -8.83
N ALA A 244 -1.82 14.31 -8.44
CA ALA A 244 -1.19 13.37 -9.36
C ALA A 244 -1.96 12.04 -9.38
N ASP A 245 -2.35 11.61 -10.57
CA ASP A 245 -3.01 10.33 -10.82
C ASP A 245 -2.01 9.30 -11.35
N LEU A 246 -1.79 8.22 -10.60
CA LEU A 246 -0.86 7.17 -10.98
C LEU A 246 -1.49 5.99 -11.74
N TRP A 247 -2.81 5.98 -11.92
CA TRP A 247 -3.52 4.90 -12.62
C TRP A 247 -4.09 5.37 -13.96
N CYS A 248 -4.53 6.61 -14.08
CA CYS A 248 -5.16 7.14 -15.30
C CYS A 248 -6.30 6.25 -15.82
N GLY A 249 -7.00 5.56 -14.91
CA GLY A 249 -8.03 4.58 -15.26
C GLY A 249 -7.58 3.18 -15.62
N ASP A 250 -6.28 2.89 -15.60
CA ASP A 250 -5.73 1.56 -15.82
C ASP A 250 -5.89 0.69 -14.56
N ALA A 251 -5.98 -0.62 -14.73
CA ALA A 251 -5.91 -1.59 -13.63
C ALA A 251 -4.48 -1.73 -13.08
N VAL A 252 -3.47 -1.48 -13.91
CA VAL A 252 -2.05 -1.47 -13.54
C VAL A 252 -1.57 -0.02 -13.52
N GLY A 253 -1.31 0.48 -12.32
CA GLY A 253 -0.79 1.82 -12.07
C GLY A 253 0.07 1.83 -10.82
N GLY A 254 0.50 3.02 -10.40
CA GLY A 254 1.33 3.16 -9.21
C GLY A 254 2.77 2.68 -9.39
N ALA A 255 3.28 2.64 -10.62
CA ALA A 255 4.68 2.30 -10.87
C ALA A 255 5.61 3.31 -10.18
N THR A 256 6.74 2.82 -9.67
CA THR A 256 7.77 3.62 -9.01
C THR A 256 8.20 4.82 -9.86
N SER A 257 8.39 4.66 -11.18
CA SER A 257 8.75 5.76 -12.09
C SER A 257 7.68 6.86 -12.11
N ASN A 258 6.40 6.49 -12.19
CA ASN A 258 5.28 7.44 -12.14
C ASN A 258 5.18 8.14 -10.79
N LEU A 259 5.45 7.43 -9.69
CA LEU A 259 5.49 8.02 -8.35
C LEU A 259 6.65 9.05 -8.22
N VAL A 260 7.82 8.76 -8.78
CA VAL A 260 8.95 9.70 -8.80
C VAL A 260 8.67 10.91 -9.70
N ASP A 261 8.04 10.70 -10.86
CA ASP A 261 7.60 11.80 -11.74
C ASP A 261 6.56 12.70 -11.04
N ALA A 262 5.60 12.13 -10.31
CA ALA A 262 4.65 12.87 -9.51
C ALA A 262 5.34 13.71 -8.43
N LEU A 263 6.30 13.14 -7.68
CA LEU A 263 7.09 13.89 -6.69
C LEU A 263 7.89 15.02 -7.35
N ALA A 264 8.49 14.77 -8.51
CA ALA A 264 9.23 15.78 -9.25
C ALA A 264 8.34 16.93 -9.73
N TRP A 265 7.12 16.63 -10.17
CA TRP A 265 6.12 17.64 -10.48
C TRP A 265 5.74 18.47 -9.25
N MET A 266 5.46 17.84 -8.10
CA MET A 266 5.18 18.56 -6.85
C MET A 266 6.34 19.50 -6.44
N ALA A 267 7.58 19.09 -6.68
CA ALA A 267 8.75 19.94 -6.45
C ALA A 267 8.81 21.15 -7.38
N ARG A 268 8.58 20.95 -8.68
CA ARG A 268 8.52 22.06 -9.67
C ARG A 268 7.42 23.05 -9.32
N GLU A 269 6.28 22.54 -8.89
CA GLU A 269 5.14 23.33 -8.43
C GLU A 269 5.32 23.88 -7.00
N ARG A 270 6.46 23.66 -6.35
CA ARG A 270 6.75 24.17 -5.00
C ARG A 270 5.63 23.85 -3.99
N VAL A 271 5.08 22.65 -4.07
CA VAL A 271 4.03 22.17 -3.15
C VAL A 271 4.62 21.97 -1.77
N ALA A 272 4.12 22.65 -0.74
CA ALA A 272 4.75 22.62 0.58
C ALA A 272 4.61 21.25 1.27
N VAL A 273 3.40 20.69 1.24
CA VAL A 273 3.06 19.42 1.89
C VAL A 273 2.42 18.47 0.89
N VAL A 274 2.91 17.23 0.82
CA VAL A 274 2.41 16.20 -0.11
C VAL A 274 1.87 15.02 0.69
N ASN A 275 0.59 14.72 0.52
CA ASN A 275 -0.05 13.51 1.01
C ASN A 275 0.13 12.37 0.00
N ILE A 276 0.59 11.22 0.48
CA ILE A 276 0.77 9.99 -0.30
C ILE A 276 -0.07 8.88 0.32
N SER A 277 -1.19 8.54 -0.33
CA SER A 277 -2.16 7.56 0.18
C SER A 277 -1.94 6.16 -0.43
N LEU A 278 -0.68 5.81 -0.65
CA LEU A 278 -0.23 4.60 -1.35
C LEU A 278 0.83 3.88 -0.52
N VAL A 279 0.92 2.57 -0.68
CA VAL A 279 1.90 1.73 0.02
C VAL A 279 2.51 0.67 -0.90
N GLY A 280 3.79 0.39 -0.66
CA GLY A 280 4.54 -0.60 -1.40
C GLY A 280 5.82 -1.02 -0.68
N PRO A 281 6.67 -1.83 -1.34
CA PRO A 281 7.94 -2.26 -0.78
C PRO A 281 8.96 -1.12 -0.74
N ASP A 282 10.07 -1.36 -0.04
CA ASP A 282 11.27 -0.53 -0.15
C ASP A 282 11.79 -0.53 -1.60
N ASN A 283 12.12 0.65 -2.11
CA ASN A 283 12.65 0.84 -3.45
C ASN A 283 13.75 1.94 -3.43
N PRO A 284 15.00 1.63 -3.82
CA PRO A 284 16.11 2.57 -3.72
C PRO A 284 15.95 3.83 -4.60
N VAL A 285 15.20 3.75 -5.70
CA VAL A 285 14.92 4.92 -6.55
C VAL A 285 13.92 5.84 -5.86
N LEU A 286 12.84 5.27 -5.30
CA LEU A 286 11.87 6.06 -4.52
C LEU A 286 12.50 6.65 -3.26
N ALA A 287 13.34 5.89 -2.55
CA ALA A 287 14.04 6.35 -1.36
C ALA A 287 14.87 7.61 -1.66
N ARG A 288 15.60 7.63 -2.77
CA ARG A 288 16.36 8.81 -3.21
C ARG A 288 15.44 9.97 -3.60
N ALA A 289 14.30 9.72 -4.23
CA ALA A 289 13.32 10.76 -4.57
C ALA A 289 12.70 11.39 -3.32
N VAL A 290 12.36 10.57 -2.33
CA VAL A 290 11.85 11.02 -1.03
C VAL A 290 12.90 11.87 -0.32
N GLN A 291 14.15 11.40 -0.23
CA GLN A 291 15.25 12.18 0.36
C GLN A 291 15.45 13.51 -0.38
N ALA A 292 15.36 13.50 -1.70
CA ALA A 292 15.49 14.66 -2.55
C ALA A 292 14.36 15.70 -2.35
N MET A 293 13.14 15.24 -2.05
CA MET A 293 12.00 16.09 -1.66
C MET A 293 12.20 16.71 -0.28
N ILE A 294 12.54 15.90 0.73
CA ILE A 294 12.78 16.37 2.10
C ILE A 294 13.93 17.38 2.13
N ALA A 295 15.03 17.11 1.42
CA ALA A 295 16.18 18.01 1.34
C ALA A 295 15.83 19.36 0.68
N ARG A 296 14.88 19.38 -0.26
CA ARG A 296 14.35 20.61 -0.87
C ARG A 296 13.29 21.32 -0.02
N GLY A 297 13.01 20.80 1.18
CA GLY A 297 12.13 21.42 2.16
C GLY A 297 10.66 21.08 2.02
N HIS A 298 10.31 20.07 1.24
CA HIS A 298 8.95 19.54 1.17
C HIS A 298 8.67 18.68 2.41
N VAL A 299 7.42 18.69 2.88
CA VAL A 299 6.95 17.76 3.92
C VAL A 299 6.16 16.65 3.24
N LEU A 300 6.55 15.40 3.48
CA LEU A 300 5.83 14.24 2.97
C LEU A 300 5.06 13.59 4.10
N VAL A 301 3.77 13.34 3.88
CA VAL A 301 2.87 12.65 4.81
C VAL A 301 2.32 11.42 4.12
N SER A 302 2.46 10.25 4.73
CA SER A 302 2.09 8.98 4.09
C SER A 302 1.27 8.09 5.00
N ALA A 303 0.32 7.37 4.41
CA ALA A 303 -0.38 6.29 5.08
C ALA A 303 0.59 5.14 5.43
N VAL A 304 0.46 4.56 6.63
CA VAL A 304 1.34 3.44 7.08
C VAL A 304 0.88 2.07 6.56
N GLY A 305 -0.29 2.02 5.92
CA GLY A 305 -0.87 0.81 5.32
C GLY A 305 -1.84 0.07 6.23
N ASN A 306 -2.57 -0.88 5.64
CA ASN A 306 -3.69 -1.59 6.26
C ASN A 306 -3.46 -3.12 6.33
N ASP A 307 -2.20 -3.56 6.39
CA ASP A 307 -1.85 -4.99 6.41
C ASP A 307 -1.83 -5.59 7.83
N GLY A 308 -2.22 -4.79 8.84
CA GLY A 308 -2.22 -5.14 10.24
C GLY A 308 -0.88 -4.87 10.94
N PRO A 309 -0.85 -4.92 12.28
CA PRO A 309 0.30 -4.51 13.09
C PRO A 309 1.52 -5.43 12.94
N ALA A 310 1.33 -6.68 12.52
CA ALA A 310 2.41 -7.65 12.32
C ALA A 310 3.02 -7.59 10.91
N ALA A 311 2.50 -6.75 10.02
CA ALA A 311 3.03 -6.59 8.67
C ALA A 311 4.41 -5.90 8.70
N PRO A 312 5.31 -6.23 7.76
CA PRO A 312 6.55 -5.48 7.61
C PRO A 312 6.26 -4.00 7.28
N PRO A 313 7.17 -3.07 7.63
CA PRO A 313 7.02 -1.67 7.28
C PRO A 313 6.80 -1.47 5.77
N LEU A 314 5.88 -0.57 5.44
CA LEU A 314 5.52 -0.20 4.08
C LEU A 314 6.00 1.22 3.78
N TYR A 315 6.31 1.45 2.52
CA TYR A 315 6.90 2.69 2.04
C TYR A 315 5.88 3.46 1.18
N PRO A 316 5.92 4.81 1.18
CA PRO A 316 7.01 5.66 1.69
C PRO A 316 6.96 6.01 3.18
N ALA A 317 5.91 5.69 3.93
CA ALA A 317 5.81 6.03 5.35
C ALA A 317 7.00 5.56 6.22
N ALA A 318 7.64 4.46 5.86
CA ALA A 318 8.81 3.93 6.57
C ALA A 318 10.15 4.60 6.18
N TYR A 319 10.18 5.52 5.22
CA TYR A 319 11.42 6.26 4.94
C TYR A 319 11.68 7.31 6.03
N PRO A 320 12.97 7.58 6.35
CA PRO A 320 13.32 8.67 7.27
C PRO A 320 12.69 10.00 6.84
N ASP A 321 12.27 10.78 7.84
CA ASP A 321 11.68 12.13 7.70
C ASP A 321 10.34 12.21 6.93
N VAL A 322 9.75 11.07 6.56
CA VAL A 322 8.35 11.00 6.11
C VAL A 322 7.45 10.87 7.33
N ILE A 323 6.43 11.71 7.42
CA ILE A 323 5.45 11.64 8.51
C ILE A 323 4.49 10.48 8.24
N GLY A 324 4.62 9.40 8.99
CA GLY A 324 3.76 8.22 8.85
C GLY A 324 2.49 8.29 9.70
N VAL A 325 1.34 8.03 9.08
CA VAL A 325 0.02 8.20 9.70
C VAL A 325 -0.78 6.90 9.78
N GLY A 326 -1.10 6.49 11.02
CA GLY A 326 -2.03 5.41 11.36
C GLY A 326 -3.49 5.88 11.44
N GLY A 327 -4.43 4.94 11.44
CA GLY A 327 -5.87 5.24 11.46
C GLY A 327 -6.54 4.89 12.77
N VAL A 328 -7.47 5.73 13.24
CA VAL A 328 -8.41 5.41 14.34
C VAL A 328 -9.86 5.39 13.87
N ASP A 329 -10.70 4.68 14.62
CA ASP A 329 -12.15 4.69 14.46
C ASP A 329 -12.82 5.93 15.12
N ALA A 330 -14.15 6.02 15.04
CA ALA A 330 -14.92 7.12 15.62
C ALA A 330 -14.89 7.19 17.17
N HIS A 331 -14.31 6.20 17.84
CA HIS A 331 -14.12 6.18 19.30
C HIS A 331 -12.63 6.34 19.66
N ASP A 332 -11.82 6.85 18.72
CA ASP A 332 -10.38 7.05 18.86
C ASP A 332 -9.58 5.77 19.15
N ARG A 333 -10.12 4.61 18.76
CA ARG A 333 -9.41 3.33 18.87
C ARG A 333 -8.66 3.07 17.57
N VAL A 334 -7.38 2.72 17.67
CA VAL A 334 -6.56 2.36 16.50
C VAL A 334 -7.23 1.23 15.72
N LEU A 335 -7.34 1.41 14.40
CA LEU A 335 -7.90 0.42 13.48
C LEU A 335 -7.10 -0.89 13.56
N PRO A 336 -7.74 -2.05 13.71
CA PRO A 336 -7.05 -3.35 13.76
C PRO A 336 -6.16 -3.64 12.55
N GLU A 337 -6.53 -3.10 11.39
CA GLU A 337 -5.80 -3.20 10.14
C GLU A 337 -4.62 -2.20 10.04
N SER A 338 -4.56 -1.16 10.85
CA SER A 338 -3.49 -0.14 10.76
C SER A 338 -2.12 -0.77 11.00
N GLY A 339 -1.16 -0.44 10.13
CA GLY A 339 0.25 -0.76 10.36
C GLY A 339 0.75 -0.23 11.70
N SER A 340 1.76 -0.89 12.26
CA SER A 340 2.42 -0.49 13.51
C SER A 340 3.93 -0.62 13.41
N GLY A 341 4.65 0.13 14.23
CA GLY A 341 6.11 0.12 14.32
C GLY A 341 6.71 1.51 14.28
N ASP A 342 8.01 1.57 14.02
CA ASP A 342 8.76 2.82 14.04
C ASP A 342 8.34 3.81 12.94
N GLN A 343 7.65 3.34 11.90
CA GLN A 343 7.10 4.16 10.82
C GLN A 343 5.83 4.94 11.21
N VAL A 344 5.26 4.78 12.41
CA VAL A 344 4.02 5.46 12.81
C VAL A 344 4.33 6.68 13.67
N ASP A 345 4.19 7.89 13.13
CA ASP A 345 4.40 9.14 13.87
C ASP A 345 3.15 9.67 14.53
N PHE A 346 2.00 9.54 13.89
CA PHE A 346 0.72 10.01 14.42
C PHE A 346 -0.40 9.05 14.03
N CYS A 347 -1.53 9.17 14.72
CA CYS A 347 -2.78 8.67 14.17
C CYS A 347 -3.79 9.79 13.97
N ALA A 348 -4.75 9.57 13.07
CA ALA A 348 -5.89 10.46 12.84
C ALA A 348 -7.12 9.63 12.46
N SER A 349 -8.29 10.27 12.39
CA SER A 349 -9.53 9.58 12.00
C SER A 349 -9.38 8.95 10.62
N GLY A 350 -9.37 7.62 10.58
CA GLY A 350 -9.27 6.84 9.34
C GLY A 350 -10.62 6.49 8.75
N VAL A 351 -11.71 7.06 9.26
CA VAL A 351 -13.09 6.71 8.87
C VAL A 351 -13.73 7.83 8.05
N VAL A 352 -14.38 7.44 6.96
CA VAL A 352 -15.17 8.33 6.09
C VAL A 352 -16.58 7.76 5.93
N GLY A 353 -17.59 8.64 5.96
CA GLY A 353 -18.99 8.23 5.91
C GLY A 353 -19.52 7.78 7.29
N SER A 354 -20.67 7.12 7.29
CA SER A 354 -21.35 6.70 8.52
C SER A 354 -22.10 5.38 8.34
N GLY A 355 -22.47 4.75 9.45
CA GLY A 355 -23.26 3.53 9.44
C GLY A 355 -22.57 2.36 8.73
N ARG A 356 -23.33 1.62 7.91
CA ARG A 356 -22.85 0.41 7.21
C ARG A 356 -22.02 0.71 5.97
N ASP A 357 -22.07 1.94 5.47
CA ASP A 357 -21.36 2.37 4.26
C ASP A 357 -20.07 3.12 4.58
N ALA A 358 -19.69 3.19 5.87
CA ALA A 358 -18.47 3.83 6.31
C ALA A 358 -17.24 3.08 5.78
N LEU A 359 -16.36 3.82 5.10
CA LEU A 359 -15.05 3.34 4.71
C LEU A 359 -14.04 3.61 5.82
N ARG A 360 -13.00 2.78 5.87
CA ARG A 360 -11.89 3.00 6.79
C ARG A 360 -10.55 2.60 6.20
N GLY A 361 -9.49 3.28 6.63
CA GLY A 361 -8.13 3.03 6.20
C GLY A 361 -7.18 4.16 6.58
N THR A 362 -5.90 3.84 6.64
CA THR A 362 -4.83 4.82 6.90
C THR A 362 -4.74 5.89 5.81
N SER A 363 -5.15 5.58 4.57
CA SER A 363 -5.28 6.56 3.48
C SER A 363 -6.25 7.71 3.76
N PHE A 364 -7.24 7.52 4.64
CA PHE A 364 -8.17 8.57 5.05
C PHE A 364 -7.70 9.34 6.29
N ALA A 365 -6.74 8.78 7.04
CA ALA A 365 -6.12 9.44 8.20
C ALA A 365 -5.00 10.39 7.77
N ALA A 366 -4.13 9.94 6.85
CA ALA A 366 -3.02 10.72 6.31
C ALA A 366 -3.38 12.17 5.87
N PRO A 367 -4.47 12.42 5.12
CA PRO A 367 -4.80 13.78 4.66
C PRO A 367 -5.14 14.75 5.80
N ILE A 368 -5.61 14.27 6.96
CA ILE A 368 -5.85 15.14 8.13
C ILE A 368 -4.53 15.69 8.66
N VAL A 369 -3.53 14.81 8.81
CA VAL A 369 -2.20 15.21 9.30
C VAL A 369 -1.49 16.10 8.27
N ALA A 370 -1.62 15.77 6.98
CA ALA A 370 -1.09 16.60 5.89
C ALA A 370 -1.70 18.01 5.89
N ARG A 371 -3.01 18.12 6.11
CA ARG A 371 -3.69 19.41 6.25
C ARG A 371 -3.15 20.23 7.42
N LYS A 372 -3.01 19.62 8.61
CA LYS A 372 -2.41 20.33 9.77
C LYS A 372 -0.97 20.75 9.49
N ALA A 373 -0.19 19.92 8.82
CA ALA A 373 1.16 20.27 8.39
C ALA A 373 1.16 21.47 7.41
N ALA A 374 0.20 21.55 6.49
CA ALA A 374 0.10 22.61 5.50
C ALA A 374 -0.20 23.98 6.14
N GLN A 375 -0.94 24.01 7.25
CA GLN A 375 -1.20 25.24 8.02
C GLN A 375 0.08 25.84 8.67
N LEU A 376 1.18 25.09 8.69
CA LEU A 376 2.46 25.49 9.29
C LEU A 376 3.52 25.86 8.25
N LEU A 377 3.23 25.68 6.96
CA LEU A 377 4.23 25.79 5.89
C LEU A 377 3.61 26.26 4.58
N ASP A 378 3.78 27.56 4.28
CA ASP A 378 3.26 28.15 3.04
C ASP A 378 4.08 27.76 1.78
N ALA A 379 5.35 27.41 1.95
CA ALA A 379 6.25 27.01 0.86
C ALA A 379 7.37 26.09 1.34
N PRO A 380 7.94 25.24 0.45
CA PRO A 380 9.06 24.37 0.80
C PRO A 380 10.24 25.16 1.37
N ARG A 381 10.76 24.67 2.50
CA ARG A 381 11.88 25.28 3.21
C ARG A 381 12.74 24.20 3.87
N GLU A 382 14.06 24.28 3.70
CA GLU A 382 14.98 23.31 4.30
C GLU A 382 14.71 23.13 5.81
N GLY A 383 14.72 21.87 6.26
CA GLY A 383 14.43 21.48 7.64
C GLY A 383 12.95 21.57 8.04
N ALA A 384 12.02 21.88 7.11
CA ALA A 384 10.59 21.99 7.43
C ALA A 384 10.00 20.68 7.98
N ALA A 385 10.38 19.51 7.45
CA ALA A 385 9.86 18.22 7.90
C ALA A 385 10.03 18.01 9.41
N ALA A 386 11.25 18.21 9.93
CA ALA A 386 11.53 18.10 11.36
C ALA A 386 10.77 19.15 12.19
N GLN A 387 10.71 20.40 11.73
CA GLN A 387 10.04 21.48 12.46
C GLN A 387 8.52 21.28 12.52
N VAL A 388 7.91 20.88 11.42
CA VAL A 388 6.49 20.55 11.31
C VAL A 388 6.16 19.36 12.20
N GLN A 389 6.96 18.28 12.14
CA GLN A 389 6.75 17.12 13.01
C GLN A 389 6.82 17.52 14.49
N GLN A 390 7.81 18.31 14.90
CA GLN A 390 7.91 18.78 16.29
C GLN A 390 6.71 19.62 16.73
N HIS A 391 6.18 20.47 15.85
CA HIS A 391 4.96 21.22 16.13
C HIS A 391 3.76 20.29 16.32
N LEU A 392 3.56 19.34 15.41
CA LEU A 392 2.47 18.36 15.48
C LEU A 392 2.56 17.47 16.73
N ILE A 393 3.78 17.13 17.21
CA ILE A 393 3.98 16.45 18.50
C ILE A 393 3.41 17.27 19.67
N GLY A 394 3.54 18.59 19.62
CA GLY A 394 2.98 19.50 20.63
C GLY A 394 1.46 19.57 20.63
N GLU A 395 0.82 19.34 19.48
CA GLU A 395 -0.64 19.33 19.33
C GLU A 395 -1.28 17.96 19.61
N ALA A 396 -0.53 16.88 19.43
CA ALA A 396 -1.07 15.53 19.49
C ALA A 396 -1.63 15.17 20.87
N ARG A 397 -2.86 14.66 20.89
CA ARG A 397 -3.47 14.11 22.11
C ARG A 397 -2.90 12.72 22.38
N ARG A 398 -2.11 12.60 23.45
CA ARG A 398 -1.41 11.35 23.79
C ARG A 398 -2.38 10.27 24.30
N PRO A 399 -2.38 9.07 23.69
CA PRO A 399 -3.02 7.91 24.29
C PRO A 399 -2.12 7.35 25.41
N GLY A 400 -2.40 7.70 26.68
CA GLY A 400 -1.80 7.00 27.83
C GLY A 400 -0.30 7.27 28.11
N THR A 401 0.35 6.32 28.80
CA THR A 401 1.63 6.52 29.52
C THR A 401 2.81 6.89 28.63
N ALA A 402 3.74 7.66 29.21
CA ALA A 402 4.88 8.31 28.56
C ALA A 402 5.64 7.43 27.55
N GLY A 403 5.68 7.86 26.28
CA GLY A 403 6.43 7.22 25.20
C GLY A 403 5.71 7.36 23.86
N ARG A 404 6.38 6.94 22.78
CA ARG A 404 5.79 6.81 21.44
C ARG A 404 5.09 5.45 21.35
N ASP A 405 3.78 5.44 21.08
CA ASP A 405 3.00 4.21 20.87
C ASP A 405 3.34 3.65 19.48
N PRO A 406 3.74 2.38 19.31
CA PRO A 406 4.00 1.82 17.98
C PRO A 406 2.78 1.86 17.04
N ARG A 407 1.55 2.06 17.55
CA ARG A 407 0.31 2.06 16.76
C ARG A 407 -0.28 3.44 16.49
N CYS A 408 0.13 4.48 17.24
CA CYS A 408 -0.36 5.86 17.07
C CYS A 408 0.77 6.91 17.20
N GLY A 409 2.02 6.47 17.27
CA GLY A 409 3.19 7.32 17.39
C GLY A 409 3.12 8.26 18.59
N TYR A 410 3.27 9.55 18.32
CA TYR A 410 3.24 10.63 19.29
C TYR A 410 1.83 11.00 19.76
N GLY A 411 0.78 10.51 19.08
CA GLY A 411 -0.60 10.63 19.52
C GLY A 411 -1.59 10.94 18.40
N LEU A 412 -2.83 11.21 18.81
CA LEU A 412 -3.92 11.50 17.90
C LEU A 412 -3.94 12.98 17.50
N LEU A 413 -3.99 13.23 16.20
CA LEU A 413 -4.31 14.53 15.62
C LEU A 413 -5.76 14.54 15.14
N SER A 414 -6.48 15.61 15.48
CA SER A 414 -7.86 15.86 15.04
C SER A 414 -7.89 17.03 14.05
N PRO A 415 -8.88 17.08 13.14
CA PRO A 415 -9.01 18.14 12.14
C PRO A 415 -8.99 19.57 12.69
#